data_AF-A0A968NTF2-F1
#
_entry.id   AF-A0A968NTF2-F1
#
_cell.length_a   1.000
_cell.length_b   1.000
_cell.length_c   1.000
_cell.angle_alpha   90.00
_cell.angle_beta   90.00
_cell.angle_gamma   90.00
#
_symmetry.space_group_name_H-M   'P 1'
#
loop_
_entity.id
_entity.type
_entity.pdbx_description
1 polymer ?
#
loop_
_entity_poly.entity_id
_entity_poly.type
_entity_poly.pdbx_seq_one_letter_code
_entity_poly.pdbx_strand_id
1 'polypeptide(L)'
;MIVNNADVLSFAALHELMRIHEKLKISVVLAGSPYLDSLLEPKAHKKQKYIPIHNTFLKYHPYSLLSRDDLKTAIEAWEGSIGWDKPLNLHQDQEIVNVLYGACQGQLEPLYENLRDVATWRVDHPKAQINHLNVSNALGLCDQPIAKL
;
A
#
# COMPACT_ATOMS: atom_id res chain seq x y z
N MET A 1 19.97 8.12 5.81
CA MET A 1 19.69 7.45 4.52
C MET A 1 18.48 6.56 4.70
N ILE A 2 17.48 6.69 3.83
CA ILE A 2 16.30 5.81 3.84
C ILE A 2 16.42 4.91 2.62
N VAL A 3 16.35 3.59 2.83
CA VAL A 3 16.35 2.60 1.76
C VAL A 3 14.94 2.02 1.67
N ASN A 4 14.21 2.43 0.63
CA ASN A 4 12.87 1.90 0.36
C ASN A 4 12.97 0.51 -0.30
N ASN A 5 11.92 -0.30 -0.17
CA ASN A 5 11.86 -1.68 -0.64
C ASN A 5 13.06 -2.53 -0.15
N ALA A 6 13.46 -2.36 1.10
CA ALA A 6 14.62 -3.03 1.68
C ALA A 6 14.48 -4.57 1.66
N ASP A 7 13.27 -5.09 1.50
CA ASP A 7 12.95 -6.51 1.34
C ASP A 7 13.54 -7.14 0.07
N VAL A 8 13.85 -6.34 -0.96
CA VAL A 8 14.51 -6.84 -2.19
C VAL A 8 16.04 -6.93 -2.07
N LEU A 9 16.61 -6.42 -0.98
CA LEU A 9 18.06 -6.35 -0.83
C LEU A 9 18.67 -7.74 -0.61
N SER A 10 19.77 -7.98 -1.32
CA SER A 10 20.60 -9.15 -1.06
C SER A 10 21.30 -9.04 0.29
N PHE A 11 21.73 -10.19 0.82
CA PHE A 11 22.56 -10.25 2.02
C PHE A 11 23.79 -9.33 1.94
N ALA A 12 24.48 -9.33 0.79
CA ALA A 12 25.67 -8.51 0.58
C ALA A 12 25.34 -7.01 0.65
N ALA A 13 24.21 -6.59 0.08
CA ALA A 13 23.76 -5.21 0.14
C ALA A 13 23.43 -4.78 1.58
N LEU A 14 22.69 -5.62 2.32
CA LEU A 14 22.36 -5.37 3.73
C LEU A 14 23.62 -5.28 4.61
N HIS A 15 24.62 -6.13 4.34
CA HIS A 15 25.90 -6.10 5.04
C HIS A 15 26.71 -4.82 4.76
N GLU A 16 26.70 -4.32 3.52
CA GLU A 16 27.34 -3.03 3.23
C GLU A 16 26.60 -1.86 3.87
N LEU A 17 25.26 -1.91 3.96
CA LEU A 17 24.48 -0.91 4.70
C LEU A 17 24.83 -0.90 6.20
N MET A 18 25.01 -2.08 6.80
CA MET A 18 25.53 -2.22 8.17
C MET A 18 26.91 -1.58 8.31
N ARG A 19 27.85 -1.89 7.40
CA ARG A 19 29.20 -1.31 7.43
C ARG A 19 29.21 0.22 7.27
N ILE A 20 28.34 0.76 6.40
CA ILE A 20 28.16 2.20 6.23
C ILE A 20 27.73 2.82 7.57
N HIS A 21 26.73 2.23 8.22
CA HIS A 21 26.28 2.69 9.53
C HIS A 21 27.41 2.64 10.57
N GLU A 22 28.11 1.52 10.68
CA GLU A 22 29.14 1.31 11.70
C GLU A 22 30.38 2.19 11.50
N LYS A 23 30.88 2.29 10.27
CA LYS A 23 32.13 2.99 9.96
C LYS A 23 31.94 4.48 9.72
N LEU A 24 30.88 4.86 9.04
CA LEU A 24 30.63 6.26 8.65
C LEU A 24 29.66 6.96 9.59
N LYS A 25 29.03 6.24 10.52
CA LYS A 25 28.03 6.77 11.47
C LYS A 25 26.83 7.41 10.77
N ILE A 26 26.56 7.00 9.53
CA ILE A 26 25.37 7.43 8.80
C ILE A 26 24.17 6.62 9.32
N SER A 27 23.13 7.29 9.78
CA SER A 27 21.88 6.62 10.14
C SER A 27 21.24 6.00 8.91
N VAL A 28 20.97 4.70 8.96
CA VAL A 28 20.31 3.94 7.88
C VAL A 28 18.95 3.48 8.39
N VAL A 29 17.90 3.82 7.66
CA VAL A 29 16.52 3.36 7.91
C VAL A 29 16.13 2.45 6.76
N LEU A 30 15.79 1.20 7.10
CA LEU A 30 15.27 0.22 6.16
C LEU A 30 13.74 0.33 6.18
N ALA A 31 13.14 0.63 5.03
CA ALA A 31 11.70 0.67 4.82
C ALA A 31 11.32 -0.35 3.74
N GLY A 32 10.20 -1.02 3.88
CA GLY A 32 9.79 -2.06 2.94
C GLY A 32 8.54 -2.79 3.41
N SER A 33 8.35 -4.00 2.89
CA SER A 33 7.15 -4.79 3.16
C SER A 33 6.95 -5.13 4.65
N PRO A 34 5.72 -5.50 5.07
CA PRO A 34 5.42 -5.96 6.43
C PRO A 34 6.26 -7.17 6.88
N TYR A 35 6.86 -7.91 5.95
CA TYR A 35 7.67 -9.10 6.21
C TYR A 35 9.17 -8.81 6.32
N LEU A 36 9.58 -7.54 6.23
CA LEU A 36 10.99 -7.15 6.31
C LEU A 36 11.65 -7.62 7.61
N ASP A 37 10.93 -7.55 8.74
CA ASP A 37 11.44 -8.04 10.02
C ASP A 37 11.64 -9.56 9.99
N SER A 38 10.65 -10.32 9.50
CA SER A 38 10.77 -11.78 9.32
C SER A 38 11.90 -12.18 8.36
N LEU A 39 12.27 -11.30 7.42
CA LEU A 39 13.42 -11.53 6.56
C LEU A 39 14.74 -11.47 7.35
N LEU A 40 14.83 -10.56 8.31
CA LEU A 40 16.00 -10.33 9.16
C LEU A 40 16.01 -11.21 10.42
N GLU A 41 14.86 -11.74 10.82
CA GLU A 41 14.71 -12.47 12.08
C GLU A 41 15.50 -13.80 12.07
N PRO A 42 16.36 -14.06 13.08
CA PRO A 42 17.17 -15.27 13.14
C PRO A 42 16.41 -16.55 13.53
N LYS A 43 15.06 -16.53 13.63
CA LYS A 43 14.24 -17.62 14.20
C LYS A 43 14.14 -18.89 13.35
N ALA A 44 14.50 -18.86 12.07
CA ALA A 44 14.64 -20.07 11.26
C ALA A 44 16.10 -20.50 11.19
N HIS A 45 16.40 -21.76 11.52
CA HIS A 45 17.74 -22.39 11.51
C HIS A 45 18.59 -22.20 10.22
N LYS A 46 18.08 -21.53 9.19
CA LYS A 46 18.73 -21.21 7.92
C LYS A 46 19.35 -19.80 7.82
N LYS A 47 19.30 -18.96 8.88
CA LYS A 47 19.70 -17.52 8.78
C LYS A 47 20.69 -16.99 9.84
N GLN A 48 21.54 -17.83 10.45
CA GLN A 48 22.55 -17.35 11.41
C GLN A 48 23.45 -16.22 10.87
N LYS A 49 23.75 -16.23 9.55
CA LYS A 49 24.55 -15.17 8.91
C LYS A 49 23.91 -13.76 8.99
N TYR A 50 22.61 -13.66 9.21
CA TYR A 50 21.89 -12.38 9.32
C TYR A 50 21.90 -11.79 10.74
N ILE A 51 22.39 -12.51 11.75
CA ILE A 51 22.43 -12.03 13.15
C ILE A 51 23.09 -10.65 13.28
N PRO A 52 24.25 -10.36 12.66
CA PRO A 52 24.87 -9.04 12.77
C PRO A 52 23.97 -7.94 12.20
N ILE A 53 23.37 -8.19 11.02
CA ILE A 53 22.47 -7.25 10.34
C ILE A 53 21.23 -7.00 11.21
N HIS A 54 20.61 -8.06 11.74
CA HIS A 54 19.46 -7.96 12.63
C HIS A 54 19.77 -7.13 13.88
N ASN A 55 20.94 -7.37 14.50
CA ASN A 55 21.39 -6.64 15.68
C ASN A 55 21.67 -5.15 15.40
N THR A 56 22.06 -4.80 14.18
CA THR A 56 22.24 -3.40 13.78
C THR A 56 20.90 -2.69 13.54
N PHE A 57 19.89 -3.41 13.04
CA PHE A 57 18.58 -2.86 12.68
C PHE A 57 17.45 -3.30 13.64
N LEU A 58 17.72 -3.32 14.95
CA LEU A 58 16.77 -3.82 15.98
C LEU A 58 15.53 -2.93 16.17
N LYS A 59 15.64 -1.63 15.89
CA LYS A 59 14.53 -0.70 16.10
C LYS A 59 13.62 -0.71 14.88
N TYR A 60 12.50 -1.41 14.99
CA TYR A 60 11.47 -1.43 13.95
C TYR A 60 10.23 -0.66 14.40
N HIS A 61 9.52 -0.13 13.41
CA HIS A 61 8.25 0.56 13.59
C HIS A 61 7.25 -0.05 12.61
N PRO A 62 6.30 -0.89 13.07
CA PRO A 62 5.27 -1.41 12.20
C PRO A 62 4.27 -0.31 11.88
N TYR A 63 3.90 -0.18 10.61
CA TYR A 63 2.75 0.63 10.20
C TYR A 63 1.53 -0.28 10.15
N SER A 64 0.48 0.09 10.88
CA SER A 64 -0.79 -0.63 10.82
C SER A 64 -1.48 -0.38 9.48
N LEU A 65 -2.23 -1.38 9.02
CA LEU A 65 -3.18 -1.19 7.94
C LEU A 65 -4.22 -0.14 8.35
N LEU A 66 -4.70 0.62 7.38
CA LEU A 66 -5.77 1.59 7.58
C LEU A 66 -7.02 0.85 8.06
N SER A 67 -7.70 1.40 9.06
CA SER A 67 -9.08 1.02 9.35
C SER A 67 -10.01 1.52 8.24
N ARG A 68 -11.28 1.10 8.25
CA ARG A 68 -12.27 1.62 7.31
C ARG A 68 -12.50 3.12 7.47
N ASP A 69 -12.39 3.65 8.68
CA ASP A 69 -12.57 5.08 8.94
C ASP A 69 -11.34 5.88 8.52
N ASP A 70 -10.13 5.32 8.70
CA ASP A 70 -8.91 5.92 8.14
C ASP A 70 -8.97 5.93 6.60
N LEU A 71 -9.51 4.86 6.00
CA LEU A 71 -9.70 4.76 4.55
C LEU A 71 -10.69 5.82 4.04
N LYS A 72 -11.80 6.09 4.74
CA LYS A 72 -12.70 7.20 4.40
C LYS A 72 -11.97 8.54 4.40
N THR A 73 -11.19 8.80 5.45
CA THR A 73 -10.41 10.02 5.59
C THR A 73 -9.39 10.17 4.45
N ALA A 74 -8.72 9.08 4.07
CA ALA A 74 -7.78 9.05 2.96
C ALA A 74 -8.45 9.31 1.61
N ILE A 75 -9.65 8.74 1.38
CA ILE A 75 -10.45 8.98 0.18
C ILE A 75 -10.86 10.45 0.10
N GLU A 76 -11.41 11.02 1.17
CA GLU A 76 -11.83 12.42 1.22
C GLU A 76 -10.65 13.36 0.92
N ALA A 77 -9.49 13.13 1.56
CA ALA A 77 -8.28 13.91 1.33
C ALA A 77 -7.79 13.80 -0.13
N TRP A 78 -7.88 12.61 -0.72
CA TRP A 78 -7.50 12.37 -2.10
C TRP A 78 -8.43 13.09 -3.09
N GLU A 79 -9.75 13.01 -2.89
CA GLU A 79 -10.74 13.73 -3.72
C GLU A 79 -10.49 15.25 -3.68
N GLY A 80 -10.18 15.78 -2.49
CA GLY A 80 -9.81 17.18 -2.31
C GLY A 80 -8.52 17.59 -3.02
N SER A 81 -7.57 16.66 -3.19
CA SER A 81 -6.28 16.93 -3.84
C SER A 81 -6.34 17.04 -5.36
N ILE A 82 -7.34 16.41 -6.00
CA ILE A 82 -7.45 16.35 -7.47
C ILE A 82 -8.26 17.54 -8.03
N GLY A 83 -9.07 18.20 -7.20
CA GLY A 83 -9.78 19.42 -7.60
C GLY A 83 -10.87 19.17 -8.66
N TRP A 84 -11.65 18.09 -8.51
CA TRP A 84 -12.78 17.79 -9.40
C TRP A 84 -13.83 18.92 -9.36
N ASP A 85 -14.36 19.32 -10.52
CA ASP A 85 -15.50 20.26 -10.60
C ASP A 85 -16.73 19.75 -9.82
N LYS A 86 -16.89 18.43 -9.77
CA LYS A 86 -17.88 17.73 -8.95
C LYS A 86 -17.21 16.55 -8.24
N PRO A 87 -17.06 16.60 -6.91
CA PRO A 87 -16.53 15.48 -6.14
C PRO A 87 -17.37 14.21 -6.36
N LEU A 88 -16.71 13.05 -6.35
CA LEU A 88 -17.41 11.76 -6.47
C LEU A 88 -18.07 11.36 -5.15
N ASN A 89 -17.63 11.95 -4.04
CA ASN A 89 -18.11 11.72 -2.67
C ASN A 89 -18.02 10.25 -2.27
N LEU A 90 -16.96 9.56 -2.72
CA LEU A 90 -16.78 8.12 -2.50
C LEU A 90 -16.75 7.77 -1.00
N HIS A 91 -16.24 8.68 -0.16
CA HIS A 91 -16.14 8.50 1.28
C HIS A 91 -17.50 8.49 2.01
N GLN A 92 -18.56 9.02 1.38
CA GLN A 92 -19.90 9.14 1.99
C GLN A 92 -20.72 7.86 1.87
N ASP A 93 -20.41 7.01 0.89
CA ASP A 93 -21.12 5.75 0.65
C ASP A 93 -20.37 4.59 1.32
N GLN A 94 -20.99 4.01 2.36
CA GLN A 94 -20.40 2.93 3.13
C GLN A 94 -20.16 1.66 2.30
N GLU A 95 -20.98 1.38 1.29
CA GLU A 95 -20.83 0.20 0.43
C GLU A 95 -19.63 0.38 -0.49
N ILE A 96 -19.44 1.57 -1.07
CA ILE A 96 -18.24 1.91 -1.85
C ILE A 96 -16.99 1.80 -1.00
N VAL A 97 -17.01 2.35 0.22
CA VAL A 97 -15.89 2.23 1.18
C VAL A 97 -15.57 0.76 1.48
N ASN A 98 -16.59 -0.10 1.63
CA ASN A 98 -16.38 -1.52 1.86
C ASN A 98 -15.77 -2.24 0.64
N VAL A 99 -16.20 -1.91 -0.58
CA VAL A 99 -15.61 -2.45 -1.82
C VAL A 99 -14.14 -2.03 -1.93
N LEU A 100 -13.85 -0.75 -1.76
CA LEU A 100 -12.48 -0.22 -1.82
C LEU A 100 -11.59 -0.83 -0.73
N TYR A 101 -12.10 -0.96 0.49
CA TYR A 101 -11.39 -1.61 1.58
C TYR A 101 -11.11 -3.09 1.27
N GLY A 102 -12.07 -3.81 0.69
CA GLY A 102 -11.88 -5.19 0.24
C GLY A 102 -10.84 -5.30 -0.87
N ALA A 103 -10.78 -4.34 -1.79
CA ALA A 103 -9.81 -4.33 -2.88
C ALA A 103 -8.39 -4.01 -2.41
N CYS A 104 -8.22 -3.03 -1.51
CA CYS A 104 -6.88 -2.61 -1.04
C CYS A 104 -6.40 -3.31 0.23
N GLN A 105 -7.29 -4.03 0.94
CA GLN A 105 -7.00 -4.68 2.23
C GLN A 105 -6.40 -3.72 3.27
N GLY A 106 -6.83 -2.45 3.26
CA GLY A 106 -6.33 -1.41 4.17
C GLY A 106 -4.94 -0.85 3.82
N GLN A 107 -4.38 -1.19 2.65
CA GLN A 107 -3.11 -0.64 2.20
C GLN A 107 -3.31 0.67 1.41
N LEU A 108 -2.48 1.67 1.69
CA LEU A 108 -2.64 3.02 1.13
C LEU A 108 -2.26 3.09 -0.36
N GLU A 109 -1.20 2.42 -0.78
CA GLU A 109 -0.76 2.43 -2.19
C GLU A 109 -1.79 1.76 -3.12
N PRO A 110 -2.27 0.52 -2.85
CA PRO A 110 -3.36 -0.06 -3.61
C PRO A 110 -4.65 0.75 -3.57
N LEU A 111 -4.94 1.45 -2.46
CA LEU A 111 -6.09 2.36 -2.39
C LEU A 111 -5.95 3.48 -3.44
N TYR A 112 -4.79 4.12 -3.56
CA TYR A 112 -4.60 5.18 -4.55
C TYR A 112 -4.64 4.69 -6.00
N GLU A 113 -4.18 3.46 -6.26
CA GLU A 113 -4.34 2.82 -7.57
C GLU A 113 -5.82 2.59 -7.88
N ASN A 114 -6.56 1.98 -6.96
CA ASN A 114 -8.00 1.74 -7.09
C ASN A 114 -8.78 3.06 -7.31
N LEU A 115 -8.43 4.12 -6.58
CA LEU A 115 -9.06 5.43 -6.75
C LEU A 115 -8.77 6.05 -8.12
N ARG A 116 -7.56 5.85 -8.65
CA ARG A 116 -7.20 6.26 -10.01
C ARG A 116 -7.99 5.50 -11.06
N ASP A 117 -8.20 4.19 -10.87
CA ASP A 117 -8.99 3.38 -11.80
C ASP A 117 -10.46 3.80 -11.79
N VAL A 118 -11.04 4.06 -10.62
CA VAL A 118 -12.40 4.61 -10.47
C VAL A 118 -12.52 5.98 -11.14
N ALA A 119 -11.53 6.87 -10.95
CA ALA A 119 -11.49 8.17 -11.61
C ALA A 119 -11.43 8.05 -13.13
N THR A 120 -10.56 7.17 -13.65
CA THR A 120 -10.41 6.92 -15.09
C THR A 120 -11.72 6.40 -15.67
N TRP A 121 -12.31 5.39 -15.02
CA TRP A 121 -13.59 4.84 -15.42
C TRP A 121 -14.71 5.89 -15.45
N ARG A 122 -14.71 6.81 -14.47
CA ARG A 122 -15.68 7.91 -14.41
C ARG A 122 -15.53 8.90 -15.57
N VAL A 123 -14.29 9.20 -15.97
CA VAL A 123 -14.00 10.05 -17.13
C VAL A 123 -14.53 9.40 -18.42
N ASP A 124 -14.35 8.09 -18.56
CA ASP A 124 -14.85 7.33 -19.71
C ASP A 124 -16.38 7.19 -19.71
N HIS A 125 -17.02 7.21 -18.53
CA HIS A 125 -18.46 7.04 -18.35
C HIS A 125 -19.10 8.23 -17.60
N PRO A 126 -19.13 9.45 -18.19
CA PRO A 126 -19.51 10.68 -17.49
C PRO A 126 -21.00 10.76 -17.11
N LYS A 127 -21.84 9.88 -17.68
CA LYS A 127 -23.27 9.78 -17.36
C LYS A 127 -23.61 8.68 -16.36
N ALA A 128 -22.67 7.77 -16.08
CA ALA A 128 -22.92 6.67 -15.15
C ALA A 128 -23.03 7.20 -13.71
N GLN A 129 -23.85 6.54 -12.90
CA GLN A 129 -23.94 6.86 -11.48
C GLN A 129 -22.76 6.23 -10.73
N ILE A 130 -22.17 6.95 -9.78
CA ILE A 130 -21.21 6.37 -8.85
C ILE A 130 -22.00 5.60 -7.78
N ASN A 131 -21.81 4.28 -7.74
CA ASN A 131 -22.37 3.36 -6.75
C ASN A 131 -21.43 2.14 -6.61
N HIS A 132 -21.67 1.29 -5.61
CA HIS A 132 -20.79 0.15 -5.31
C HIS A 132 -20.62 -0.84 -6.48
N LEU A 133 -21.63 -1.04 -7.32
CA LEU A 133 -21.57 -1.94 -8.49
C LEU A 133 -20.63 -1.40 -9.55
N ASN A 134 -20.78 -0.11 -9.87
CA ASN A 134 -19.95 0.55 -10.86
C ASN A 134 -18.51 0.72 -10.39
N VAL A 135 -18.29 0.97 -9.11
CA VAL A 135 -16.95 0.93 -8.51
C VAL A 135 -16.36 -0.48 -8.61
N SER A 136 -17.13 -1.54 -8.29
CA SER A 136 -16.67 -2.93 -8.45
C SER A 136 -16.30 -3.25 -9.90
N ASN A 137 -17.09 -2.78 -10.87
CA ASN A 137 -16.80 -2.92 -12.29
C ASN A 137 -15.52 -2.18 -12.70
N ALA A 138 -15.33 -0.94 -12.22
CA ALA A 138 -14.14 -0.15 -12.49
C ALA A 138 -12.85 -0.83 -12.00
N LEU A 139 -12.95 -1.53 -10.86
CA LEU A 139 -11.85 -2.30 -10.27
C LEU A 139 -11.69 -3.71 -10.88
N GLY A 140 -12.51 -4.09 -11.87
CA GLY A 140 -12.48 -5.41 -12.48
C GLY A 140 -12.86 -6.56 -11.52
N LEU A 141 -13.60 -6.26 -10.45
CA LEU A 141 -13.99 -7.24 -9.41
C LEU A 141 -15.27 -8.00 -9.74
N CYS A 142 -16.03 -7.54 -10.73
CA CYS A 142 -17.20 -8.27 -11.22
C CYS A 142 -16.80 -9.18 -12.39
N ASP A 143 -16.86 -10.50 -12.16
CA ASP A 143 -17.03 -11.48 -13.25
C ASP A 143 -18.38 -11.21 -13.90
N GLN A 144 -18.43 -10.44 -14.99
CA GLN A 144 -19.60 -10.51 -15.86
C GLN A 144 -19.39 -11.63 -16.88
N PRO A 145 -20.23 -12.68 -16.91
CA PRO A 145 -20.48 -13.32 -18.18
C PRO A 145 -21.09 -12.23 -19.07
N ILE A 146 -20.40 -11.91 -20.16
CA ILE A 146 -20.88 -11.00 -21.20
C ILE A 146 -22.26 -11.51 -21.63
N ALA A 147 -23.33 -10.88 -21.14
CA ALA A 147 -24.65 -11.07 -21.69
C ALA A 147 -24.61 -10.43 -23.08
N LYS A 148 -24.47 -11.28 -24.11
CA LYS A 148 -24.56 -10.87 -25.51
C LYS A 148 -25.88 -10.14 -25.75
N LEU A 149 -25.75 -8.99 -26.41
CA LEU A 149 -26.71 -8.23 -27.24
C LEU A 149 -28.17 -8.68 -27.21
#